data_AF-A0A956AUT6-F1
#
_entry.id   AF-A0A956AUT6-F1
#
_cell.length_a   1.000
_cell.length_b   1.000
_cell.length_c   1.000
_cell.angle_alpha   90.00
_cell.angle_beta   90.00
_cell.angle_gamma   90.00
#
_symmetry.space_group_name_H-M   'P 1'
#
loop_
_entity.id
_entity.type
_entity.pdbx_description
1 polymer ?
#
loop_
_entity_poly.entity_id
_entity_poly.type
_entity_poly.pdbx_seq_one_letter_code
_entity_poly.pdbx_strand_id
1 'polypeptide(L)'
;MSTAQPPLPADAAYYARFPRAPRVELPPGLPAAPRARFAVIVPYRDAPAQGRAGQLARFLAEVSPRVAAAGGETLIIEQSHDGRRFNRGRLLNLGVRLAAERGAGVVVLHDVDLLPDDPIFALYGRALPHPVHLAAHWPKYAHLDLFFGGVTSFTVEQFARINGYPNDFWGWGGEDEALYHRLVEAGLSVAVPAEGRFLELDHPLTQSVPEQVNAQRFEQLERRAPAGLGNGLA
;
A
#
# COMPACT_ATOMS: atom_id res chain seq x y z
N MET A 1 17.82 17.69 2.86
CA MET A 1 18.44 16.66 2.00
C MET A 1 18.21 15.32 2.68
N SER A 2 17.17 14.59 2.28
CA SER A 2 16.86 13.28 2.86
C SER A 2 17.82 12.25 2.26
N THR A 3 18.75 11.76 3.08
CA THR A 3 19.62 10.64 2.69
C THR A 3 18.81 9.36 2.81
N ALA A 4 18.22 8.92 1.69
CA ALA A 4 17.66 7.58 1.59
C ALA A 4 18.76 6.57 1.95
N GLN A 5 18.62 5.89 3.09
CA GLN A 5 19.49 4.77 3.41
C GLN A 5 19.09 3.56 2.54
N PRO A 6 20.07 2.84 1.97
CA PRO A 6 19.82 1.58 1.29
C PRO A 6 19.20 0.57 2.28
N PRO A 7 18.61 -0.54 1.79
CA PRO A 7 18.03 -1.51 2.71
C PRO A 7 19.20 -2.10 3.49
N LEU A 8 18.93 -2.66 4.66
CA LEU A 8 19.93 -3.51 5.27
C LEU A 8 20.24 -4.65 4.27
N PRO A 9 21.51 -4.95 3.96
CA PRO A 9 21.89 -5.96 2.96
C PRO A 9 21.21 -7.33 3.12
N ALA A 10 20.73 -7.64 4.33
CA ALA A 10 19.94 -8.84 4.63
C ALA A 10 18.58 -8.86 3.91
N ASP A 11 17.87 -7.73 3.83
CA ASP A 11 16.51 -7.66 3.27
C ASP A 11 16.55 -7.83 1.75
N ALA A 12 17.46 -7.13 1.04
CA ALA A 12 17.60 -7.25 -0.41
C ALA A 12 17.98 -8.67 -0.85
N ALA A 13 18.95 -9.30 -0.16
CA ALA A 13 19.35 -10.68 -0.44
C ALA A 13 18.23 -11.67 -0.17
N TYR A 14 17.48 -11.46 0.93
CA TYR A 14 16.32 -12.28 1.28
C TYR A 14 15.23 -12.20 0.20
N TYR A 15 14.87 -10.98 -0.23
CA TYR A 15 13.82 -10.78 -1.22
C TYR A 15 14.23 -11.24 -2.63
N ALA A 16 15.52 -11.24 -2.95
CA ALA A 16 15.99 -11.67 -4.26
C ALA A 16 15.64 -13.12 -4.63
N ARG A 17 15.27 -13.97 -3.66
CA ARG A 17 14.94 -15.38 -3.89
C ARG A 17 13.49 -15.65 -4.35
N PHE A 18 12.58 -14.68 -4.24
CA PHE A 18 11.17 -14.92 -4.56
C PHE A 18 10.84 -14.58 -6.02
N PRO A 19 9.88 -15.29 -6.64
CA PRO A 19 9.44 -14.98 -8.00
C PRO A 19 8.87 -13.55 -8.11
N ARG A 20 8.95 -12.96 -9.30
CA ARG A 20 8.42 -11.62 -9.61
C ARG A 20 7.18 -11.72 -10.48
N ALA A 21 6.21 -10.85 -10.21
CA ALA A 21 5.12 -10.57 -11.13
C ALA A 21 5.67 -9.85 -12.38
N PRO A 22 5.19 -10.17 -13.60
CA PRO A 22 5.51 -9.39 -14.78
C PRO A 22 5.17 -7.91 -14.56
N ARG A 23 6.03 -7.00 -14.99
CA ARG A 23 5.79 -5.55 -14.91
C ARG A 23 5.19 -5.02 -16.20
N VAL A 24 4.21 -4.13 -16.06
CA VAL A 24 3.59 -3.38 -17.16
C VAL A 24 3.80 -1.90 -16.90
N GLU A 25 4.50 -1.21 -17.79
CA GLU A 25 4.66 0.24 -17.68
C GLU A 25 3.41 0.95 -18.20
N LEU A 26 2.87 1.87 -17.42
CA LEU A 26 1.79 2.75 -17.82
C LEU A 26 2.39 4.03 -18.43
N PRO A 27 2.06 4.37 -19.68
CA PRO A 27 2.65 5.52 -20.35
C PRO A 27 2.25 6.85 -19.68
N PRO A 28 3.05 7.91 -19.85
CA PRO A 28 2.67 9.27 -19.47
C PRO A 28 1.37 9.71 -20.12
N GLY A 29 0.64 10.62 -19.47
CA GLY A 29 -0.52 11.28 -20.08
C GLY A 29 -1.63 10.34 -20.56
N LEU A 30 -1.90 9.24 -19.82
CA LEU A 30 -2.98 8.31 -20.17
C LEU A 30 -4.28 9.06 -20.52
N PRO A 31 -4.93 8.73 -21.65
CA PRO A 31 -6.10 9.46 -22.11
C PRO A 31 -7.20 9.44 -21.06
N ALA A 32 -7.86 10.57 -20.85
CA ALA A 32 -8.94 10.70 -19.87
C ALA A 32 -9.95 9.57 -20.04
N ALA A 33 -10.15 8.80 -18.98
CA ALA A 33 -11.12 7.71 -18.92
C ALA A 33 -12.07 7.97 -17.75
N PRO A 34 -13.35 7.57 -17.87
CA PRO A 34 -14.28 7.62 -16.73
C PRO A 34 -13.66 6.89 -15.53
N ARG A 35 -13.72 7.52 -14.36
CA ARG A 35 -13.33 6.87 -13.11
C ARG A 35 -14.48 5.95 -12.68
N ALA A 36 -14.15 4.75 -12.23
CA ALA A 36 -15.10 3.96 -11.46
C ALA A 36 -15.36 4.67 -10.12
N ARG A 37 -16.48 4.37 -9.45
CA ARG A 37 -16.62 4.73 -8.04
C ARG A 37 -15.44 4.12 -7.28
N PHE A 38 -14.72 4.94 -6.52
CA PHE A 38 -13.49 4.51 -5.86
C PHE A 38 -13.38 5.03 -4.44
N ALA A 39 -12.60 4.32 -3.63
CA ALA A 39 -12.26 4.73 -2.28
C ALA A 39 -10.75 4.78 -2.09
N VAL A 40 -10.26 5.83 -1.42
CA VAL A 40 -8.91 5.90 -0.86
C VAL A 40 -8.96 5.40 0.58
N ILE A 41 -8.24 4.34 0.89
CA ILE A 41 -8.24 3.68 2.19
C ILE A 41 -6.92 3.98 2.88
N VAL A 42 -7.01 4.65 4.02
CA VAL A 42 -5.86 5.09 4.80
C VAL A 42 -5.88 4.36 6.14
N PRO A 43 -4.99 3.39 6.38
CA PRO A 43 -4.86 2.77 7.69
C PRO A 43 -4.17 3.77 8.62
N TYR A 44 -4.75 3.97 9.80
CA TYR A 44 -4.30 5.04 10.69
C TYR A 44 -4.28 4.59 12.15
N ARG A 45 -3.34 5.14 12.90
CA ARG A 45 -3.38 5.23 14.36
C ARG A 45 -2.50 6.39 14.74
N ASP A 46 -2.96 7.23 15.66
CA ASP A 46 -2.10 8.31 16.11
C ASP A 46 -0.85 7.75 16.80
N ALA A 47 0.28 8.36 16.47
CA ALA A 47 1.56 8.08 17.06
C ALA A 47 2.28 9.42 17.18
N PRO A 48 2.16 10.11 18.34
CA PRO A 48 2.71 11.44 18.53
C PRO A 48 4.21 11.53 18.25
N ALA A 49 4.97 10.49 18.62
CA ALA A 49 6.40 10.39 18.32
C ALA A 49 6.71 10.41 16.81
N GLN A 50 5.76 10.03 15.96
CA GLN A 50 5.88 10.01 14.50
C GLN A 50 5.13 11.16 13.81
N GLY A 51 4.51 12.08 14.56
CA GLY A 51 3.75 13.20 14.01
C GLY A 51 2.51 12.82 13.19
N ARG A 52 1.92 11.64 13.42
CA ARG A 52 0.82 11.10 12.58
C ARG A 52 -0.40 12.01 12.50
N ALA A 53 -0.81 12.62 13.61
CA ALA A 53 -1.92 13.59 13.61
C ALA A 53 -1.70 14.76 12.63
N GLY A 54 -0.47 15.29 12.55
CA GLY A 54 -0.13 16.38 11.62
C GLY A 54 -0.17 15.93 10.16
N GLN A 55 0.27 14.71 9.89
CA GLN A 55 0.21 14.13 8.55
C GLN A 55 -1.22 13.83 8.12
N LEU A 56 -2.05 13.28 9.02
CA LEU A 56 -3.48 13.10 8.75
C LEU A 56 -4.14 14.44 8.46
N ALA A 57 -3.86 15.49 9.23
CA ALA A 57 -4.40 16.82 8.97
C ALA A 57 -4.01 17.35 7.57
N ARG A 58 -2.74 17.19 7.16
CA ARG A 58 -2.27 17.55 5.81
C ARG A 58 -2.95 16.71 4.73
N PHE A 59 -3.04 15.39 4.91
CA PHE A 59 -3.70 14.47 3.98
C PHE A 59 -5.17 14.85 3.76
N LEU A 60 -5.90 15.10 4.85
CA LEU A 60 -7.30 15.50 4.81
C LEU A 60 -7.50 16.89 4.17
N ALA A 61 -6.51 17.78 4.28
CA ALA A 61 -6.57 19.10 3.67
C ALA A 61 -6.22 19.09 2.17
N GLU A 62 -5.32 18.21 1.72
CA GLU A 62 -4.76 18.25 0.35
C GLU A 62 -5.23 17.13 -0.56
N VAL A 63 -5.41 15.90 -0.04
CA VAL A 63 -5.75 14.72 -0.84
C VAL A 63 -7.25 14.48 -0.84
N SER A 64 -7.88 14.46 0.34
CA SER A 64 -9.31 14.14 0.47
C SER A 64 -10.24 15.05 -0.36
N PRO A 65 -10.01 16.38 -0.46
CA PRO A 65 -10.86 17.24 -1.29
C PRO A 65 -10.72 16.93 -2.79
N ARG A 66 -9.51 16.57 -3.24
CA ARG A 66 -9.28 16.13 -4.63
C ARG A 66 -10.00 14.82 -4.91
N VAL A 67 -9.95 13.87 -3.97
CA VAL A 67 -10.67 12.59 -4.05
C VAL A 67 -12.17 12.83 -4.18
N ALA A 68 -12.74 13.67 -3.31
CA ALA A 68 -14.17 14.01 -3.35
C ALA A 68 -14.57 14.70 -4.65
N ALA A 69 -13.77 15.66 -5.13
CA ALA A 69 -14.00 16.34 -6.40
C ALA A 69 -13.94 15.39 -7.61
N ALA A 70 -13.15 14.31 -7.51
CA ALA A 70 -13.07 13.25 -8.51
C ALA A 70 -14.17 12.18 -8.38
N GLY A 71 -15.12 12.34 -7.44
CA GLY A 71 -16.22 11.40 -7.20
C GLY A 71 -15.86 10.18 -6.36
N GLY A 72 -14.71 10.21 -5.67
CA GLY A 72 -14.28 9.16 -4.75
C GLY A 72 -14.59 9.48 -3.28
N GLU A 73 -14.36 8.50 -2.41
CA GLU A 73 -14.47 8.62 -0.95
C GLU A 73 -13.09 8.44 -0.30
N THR A 74 -12.83 9.12 0.82
CA THR A 74 -11.66 8.83 1.66
C THR A 74 -12.13 8.15 2.94
N LEU A 75 -11.56 6.98 3.22
CA LEU A 75 -11.84 6.17 4.41
C LEU A 75 -10.60 6.11 5.30
N ILE A 76 -10.66 6.75 6.46
CA ILE A 76 -9.64 6.61 7.50
C ILE A 76 -10.03 5.41 8.38
N ILE A 77 -9.21 4.36 8.34
CA ILE A 77 -9.43 3.14 9.12
C ILE A 77 -8.52 3.17 10.33
N GLU A 78 -9.08 3.64 11.44
CA GLU A 78 -8.33 3.84 12.68
C GLU A 78 -8.24 2.54 13.50
N GLN A 79 -7.01 2.16 13.89
CA GLN A 79 -6.78 1.12 14.88
C GLN A 79 -6.84 1.72 16.29
N SER A 80 -7.61 1.08 17.16
CA SER A 80 -7.67 1.46 18.56
C SER A 80 -6.32 1.26 19.29
N HIS A 81 -6.16 1.95 20.42
CA HIS A 81 -5.04 1.77 21.33
C HIS A 81 -5.25 0.54 22.23
N ASP A 82 -5.37 -0.63 21.62
CA ASP A 82 -5.63 -1.93 22.27
C ASP A 82 -4.37 -2.62 22.84
N GLY A 83 -3.25 -1.90 22.91
CA GLY A 83 -1.94 -2.44 23.32
C GLY A 83 -1.23 -3.29 22.26
N ARG A 84 -1.86 -3.58 21.12
CA ARG A 84 -1.22 -4.30 20.02
C ARG A 84 -0.40 -3.36 19.14
N ARG A 85 0.59 -3.92 18.46
CA ARG A 85 1.32 -3.20 17.41
C ARG A 85 0.37 -2.79 16.28
N PHE A 86 0.79 -1.84 15.47
CA PHE A 86 -0.02 -1.40 14.33
C PHE A 86 -0.11 -2.53 13.31
N ASN A 87 -1.29 -2.75 12.74
CA ASN A 87 -1.53 -3.80 11.76
C ASN A 87 -2.12 -3.18 10.49
N ARG A 88 -1.21 -2.74 9.61
CA ARG A 88 -1.54 -2.12 8.34
C ARG A 88 -2.46 -3.00 7.49
N GLY A 89 -2.05 -4.24 7.23
CA GLY A 89 -2.77 -5.16 6.34
C GLY A 89 -4.21 -5.41 6.78
N ARG A 90 -4.45 -5.59 8.09
CA ARG A 90 -5.79 -5.82 8.63
C ARG A 90 -6.70 -4.61 8.49
N LEU A 91 -6.18 -3.40 8.70
CA LEU A 91 -6.93 -2.16 8.52
C LEU A 91 -7.27 -1.94 7.04
N LEU A 92 -6.32 -2.22 6.14
CA LEU A 92 -6.57 -2.16 4.70
C LEU A 92 -7.65 -3.16 4.27
N ASN A 93 -7.60 -4.41 4.74
CA ASN A 93 -8.64 -5.40 4.48
C ASN A 93 -10.03 -4.94 4.97
N LEU A 94 -10.10 -4.35 6.17
CA LEU A 94 -11.36 -3.78 6.69
C LEU A 94 -11.85 -2.64 5.79
N GLY A 95 -10.97 -1.71 5.41
CA GLY A 95 -11.31 -0.60 4.54
C GLY A 95 -11.79 -1.04 3.15
N VAL A 96 -11.18 -2.08 2.57
CA VAL A 96 -11.60 -2.61 1.26
C VAL A 96 -12.99 -3.23 1.35
N ARG A 97 -13.29 -3.99 2.41
CA ARG A 97 -14.63 -4.54 2.63
C ARG A 97 -15.68 -3.44 2.76
N LEU A 98 -15.42 -2.42 3.59
CA LEU A 98 -16.33 -1.27 3.75
C LEU A 98 -16.53 -0.51 2.43
N ALA A 99 -15.47 -0.30 1.66
CA ALA A 99 -15.55 0.37 0.36
C ALA A 99 -16.37 -0.45 -0.65
N ALA A 100 -16.17 -1.77 -0.70
CA ALA A 100 -16.92 -2.67 -1.57
C ALA A 100 -18.41 -2.69 -1.21
N GLU A 101 -18.75 -2.75 0.08
CA GLU A 101 -20.14 -2.65 0.57
C GLU A 101 -20.79 -1.31 0.20
N ARG A 102 -20.00 -0.24 0.12
CA ARG A 102 -20.41 1.09 -0.38
C ARG A 102 -20.40 1.20 -1.91
N GLY A 103 -20.15 0.12 -2.64
CA GLY A 103 -20.21 0.08 -4.09
C GLY A 103 -19.00 0.68 -4.80
N ALA A 104 -17.83 0.78 -4.15
CA ALA A 104 -16.59 1.10 -4.84
C ALA A 104 -16.18 -0.07 -5.74
N GLY A 105 -15.81 0.22 -7.00
CA GLY A 105 -15.22 -0.75 -7.93
C GLY A 105 -13.69 -0.77 -7.88
N VAL A 106 -13.08 0.33 -7.43
CA VAL A 106 -11.64 0.51 -7.31
C VAL A 106 -11.28 1.00 -5.92
N VAL A 107 -10.17 0.52 -5.38
CA VAL A 107 -9.61 0.94 -4.09
C VAL A 107 -8.17 1.38 -4.27
N VAL A 108 -7.80 2.47 -3.58
CA VAL A 108 -6.42 2.96 -3.48
C VAL A 108 -5.98 2.80 -2.04
N LEU A 109 -5.03 1.92 -1.78
CA LEU A 109 -4.51 1.61 -0.44
C LEU A 109 -3.32 2.53 -0.19
N HIS A 110 -3.38 3.33 0.88
CA HIS A 110 -2.61 4.58 0.90
C HIS A 110 -1.97 4.86 2.27
N ASP A 111 -0.67 5.12 2.29
CA ASP A 111 0.00 5.66 3.49
C ASP A 111 -0.37 7.14 3.72
N VAL A 112 -0.66 7.51 4.97
CA VAL A 112 -1.15 8.85 5.33
C VAL A 112 -0.15 9.97 5.08
N ASP A 113 1.14 9.64 4.98
CA ASP A 113 2.25 10.57 4.82
C ASP A 113 2.72 10.74 3.37
N LEU A 114 2.00 10.18 2.41
CA LEU A 114 2.29 10.33 0.99
C LEU A 114 1.28 11.26 0.33
N LEU A 115 1.74 12.34 -0.29
CA LEU A 115 0.88 13.27 -1.04
C LEU A 115 1.17 13.14 -2.55
N PRO A 116 0.21 12.69 -3.38
CA PRO A 116 0.44 12.47 -4.80
C PRO A 116 0.52 13.79 -5.57
N ASP A 117 1.44 13.85 -6.54
CA ASP A 117 1.38 14.85 -7.59
C ASP A 117 0.27 14.54 -8.63
N ASP A 118 0.12 15.42 -9.62
CA ASP A 118 -0.97 15.33 -10.60
C ASP A 118 -0.91 14.07 -11.48
N PRO A 119 0.26 13.67 -12.03
CA PRO A 119 0.36 12.42 -12.79
C PRO A 119 -0.07 11.19 -12.01
N ILE A 120 0.32 11.08 -10.73
CA ILE A 120 -0.10 9.96 -9.88
C ILE A 120 -1.60 10.04 -9.58
N PHE A 121 -2.13 11.22 -9.20
CA PHE A 121 -3.54 11.38 -8.87
C PHE A 121 -4.47 11.10 -10.08
N ALA A 122 -3.98 11.31 -11.31
CA ALA A 122 -4.70 10.97 -12.54
C ALA A 122 -5.04 9.46 -12.65
N LEU A 123 -4.33 8.60 -11.93
CA LEU A 123 -4.55 7.15 -11.90
C LEU A 123 -5.60 6.69 -10.86
N TYR A 124 -5.98 7.55 -9.91
CA TYR A 124 -6.88 7.15 -8.82
C TYR A 124 -8.26 6.76 -9.39
N GLY A 125 -8.85 5.65 -8.94
CA GLY A 125 -10.15 5.21 -9.46
C GLY A 125 -10.17 4.74 -10.92
N ARG A 126 -9.00 4.56 -11.57
CA ARG A 126 -8.93 3.85 -12.85
C ARG A 126 -9.01 2.35 -12.63
N ALA A 127 -10.00 1.71 -13.24
CA ALA A 127 -10.10 0.27 -13.31
C ALA A 127 -9.15 -0.26 -14.40
N LEU A 128 -7.89 -0.53 -14.02
CA LEU A 128 -6.88 -1.10 -14.91
C LEU A 128 -6.87 -2.64 -14.82
N PRO A 129 -6.45 -3.35 -15.89
CA PRO A 129 -6.42 -4.82 -15.90
C PRO A 129 -5.42 -5.43 -14.92
N HIS A 130 -4.51 -4.62 -14.38
CA HIS A 130 -3.47 -5.02 -13.43
C HIS A 130 -3.55 -4.15 -12.17
N PRO A 131 -3.29 -4.71 -10.99
CA PRO A 131 -2.95 -3.92 -9.81
C PRO A 131 -1.81 -2.94 -10.12
N VAL A 132 -1.89 -1.75 -9.56
CA VAL A 132 -0.93 -0.67 -9.83
C VAL A 132 -0.11 -0.39 -8.59
N HIS A 133 1.22 -0.42 -8.71
CA HIS A 133 2.10 0.13 -7.69
C HIS A 133 2.33 1.61 -7.97
N LEU A 134 1.54 2.47 -7.33
CA LEU A 134 1.59 3.92 -7.57
C LEU A 134 2.87 4.53 -6.98
N ALA A 135 3.36 3.99 -5.86
CA ALA A 135 4.61 4.43 -5.21
C ALA A 135 5.87 3.70 -5.75
N ALA A 136 5.84 3.18 -6.98
CA ALA A 136 6.96 2.43 -7.57
C ALA A 136 8.24 3.25 -7.70
N HIS A 137 8.12 4.54 -8.02
CA HIS A 137 9.26 5.46 -8.16
C HIS A 137 9.59 6.16 -6.84
N TRP A 138 9.82 5.38 -5.79
CA TRP A 138 10.24 5.91 -4.49
C TRP A 138 11.75 5.70 -4.33
N PRO A 139 12.58 6.77 -4.39
CA PRO A 139 14.04 6.62 -4.33
C PRO A 139 14.54 5.86 -3.09
N LYS A 140 13.80 5.97 -1.99
CA LYS A 140 14.07 5.28 -0.72
C LYS A 140 14.07 3.76 -0.84
N TYR A 141 13.31 3.19 -1.76
CA TYR A 141 13.16 1.74 -1.93
C TYR A 141 13.57 1.26 -3.33
N ALA A 142 14.24 2.09 -4.12
CA ALA A 142 14.67 1.76 -5.49
C ALA A 142 15.61 0.53 -5.57
N HIS A 143 16.18 0.12 -4.45
CA HIS A 143 17.06 -1.03 -4.29
C HIS A 143 16.32 -2.32 -3.88
N LEU A 144 15.02 -2.25 -3.55
CA LEU A 144 14.18 -3.39 -3.18
C LEU A 144 13.32 -3.77 -4.38
N ASP A 145 13.77 -4.75 -5.16
CA ASP A 145 13.06 -5.19 -6.37
C ASP A 145 11.60 -5.64 -6.12
N LEU A 146 11.31 -6.14 -4.91
CA LEU A 146 9.99 -6.61 -4.49
C LEU A 146 9.16 -5.56 -3.75
N PHE A 147 9.66 -4.32 -3.61
CA PHE A 147 8.91 -3.28 -2.92
C PHE A 147 7.56 -3.06 -3.61
N PHE A 148 6.48 -3.24 -2.85
CA PHE A 148 5.09 -3.05 -3.27
C PHE A 148 4.28 -2.29 -2.19
N GLY A 149 4.97 -1.52 -1.36
CA GLY A 149 4.38 -0.72 -0.28
C GLY A 149 4.08 0.73 -0.68
N GLY A 150 3.71 1.54 0.31
CA GLY A 150 3.34 2.95 0.10
C GLY A 150 1.90 3.10 -0.39
N VAL A 151 1.75 3.24 -1.70
CA VAL A 151 0.44 3.42 -2.35
C VAL A 151 0.26 2.43 -3.49
N THR A 152 -0.85 1.70 -3.46
CA THR A 152 -1.24 0.72 -4.48
C THR A 152 -2.70 0.90 -4.88
N SER A 153 -3.06 0.50 -6.09
CA SER A 153 -4.43 0.55 -6.61
C SER A 153 -4.88 -0.80 -7.13
N PHE A 154 -6.13 -1.15 -6.84
CA PHE A 154 -6.75 -2.43 -7.20
C PHE A 154 -8.19 -2.22 -7.63
N THR A 155 -8.68 -3.04 -8.56
CA THR A 155 -10.12 -3.31 -8.56
C THR A 155 -10.48 -4.16 -7.33
N VAL A 156 -11.70 -3.99 -6.81
CA VAL A 156 -12.16 -4.82 -5.67
C VAL A 156 -12.07 -6.31 -6.01
N GLU A 157 -12.34 -6.69 -7.26
CA GLU A 157 -12.22 -8.05 -7.76
C GLU A 157 -10.76 -8.57 -7.73
N GLN A 158 -9.78 -7.77 -8.18
CA GLN A 158 -8.37 -8.13 -8.11
C GLN A 158 -7.93 -8.38 -6.66
N PHE A 159 -8.33 -7.49 -5.75
CA PHE A 159 -7.98 -7.61 -4.33
C PHE A 159 -8.65 -8.82 -3.67
N ALA A 160 -9.91 -9.11 -4.02
CA ALA A 160 -10.63 -10.29 -3.57
C ALA A 160 -10.01 -11.59 -4.10
N ARG A 161 -9.58 -11.62 -5.37
CA ARG A 161 -8.93 -12.78 -6.01
C ARG A 161 -7.68 -13.23 -5.27
N ILE A 162 -6.91 -12.30 -4.71
CA ILE A 162 -5.72 -12.59 -3.91
C ILE A 162 -6.01 -12.71 -2.41
N ASN A 163 -7.28 -12.65 -2.01
CA ASN A 163 -7.72 -12.68 -0.62
C ASN A 163 -7.07 -11.59 0.27
N GLY A 164 -6.80 -10.42 -0.31
CA GLY A 164 -6.23 -9.25 0.36
C GLY A 164 -4.90 -9.49 1.08
N TYR A 165 -4.63 -8.68 2.11
CA TYR A 165 -3.45 -8.82 2.97
C TYR A 165 -3.62 -9.99 3.96
N PRO A 166 -2.53 -10.63 4.43
CA PRO A 166 -2.59 -11.44 5.64
C PRO A 166 -2.83 -10.56 6.89
N ASN A 167 -3.63 -11.04 7.85
CA ASN A 167 -4.07 -10.27 9.02
C ASN A 167 -3.16 -10.35 10.26
N ASP A 168 -2.05 -11.07 10.18
CA ASP A 168 -1.20 -11.44 11.31
C ASP A 168 0.23 -10.86 11.25
N PHE A 169 0.44 -9.88 10.37
CA PHE A 169 1.61 -9.00 10.42
C PHE A 169 1.36 -7.87 11.42
N TRP A 170 2.06 -7.93 12.55
CA TRP A 170 1.92 -6.97 13.65
C TRP A 170 3.22 -6.18 13.83
N GLY A 171 3.18 -4.88 13.54
CA GLY A 171 4.35 -4.04 13.42
C GLY A 171 4.82 -3.90 11.96
N TRP A 172 5.84 -3.09 11.76
CA TRP A 172 6.38 -2.74 10.45
C TRP A 172 7.12 -3.93 9.81
N GLY A 173 6.74 -4.28 8.59
CA GLY A 173 7.50 -5.11 7.66
C GLY A 173 6.87 -6.49 7.37
N GLY A 174 6.95 -6.87 6.09
CA GLY A 174 6.61 -8.18 5.54
C GLY A 174 5.19 -8.30 4.96
N GLU A 175 4.27 -7.41 5.31
CA GLU A 175 2.88 -7.48 4.88
C GLU A 175 2.71 -7.11 3.39
N ASP A 176 3.45 -6.12 2.91
CA ASP A 176 3.41 -5.68 1.51
C ASP A 176 4.07 -6.74 0.61
N GLU A 177 5.15 -7.37 1.06
CA GLU A 177 5.78 -8.49 0.35
C GLU A 177 4.91 -9.74 0.36
N ALA A 178 4.19 -10.01 1.45
CA ALA A 178 3.23 -11.11 1.49
C ALA A 178 2.05 -10.87 0.53
N LEU A 179 1.57 -9.63 0.42
CA LEU A 179 0.58 -9.28 -0.61
C LEU A 179 1.16 -9.45 -2.01
N TYR A 180 2.39 -9.00 -2.25
CA TYR A 180 3.05 -9.15 -3.54
C TYR A 180 3.21 -10.62 -3.94
N HIS A 181 3.60 -11.51 -3.02
CA HIS A 181 3.67 -12.95 -3.30
C HIS A 181 2.32 -13.52 -3.75
N ARG A 182 1.20 -13.07 -3.15
CA ARG A 182 -0.14 -13.49 -3.57
C ARG A 182 -0.48 -13.03 -5.00
N LEU A 183 0.03 -11.87 -5.43
CA LEU A 183 -0.09 -11.43 -6.83
C LEU A 183 0.60 -12.41 -7.78
N VAL A 184 1.84 -12.80 -7.44
CA VAL A 184 2.62 -13.75 -8.23
C VAL A 184 1.93 -15.11 -8.29
N GLU A 185 1.50 -15.65 -7.15
CA GLU A 185 0.80 -16.94 -7.06
C GLU A 185 -0.51 -16.94 -7.84
N ALA A 186 -1.22 -15.80 -7.87
CA ALA A 186 -2.42 -15.63 -8.67
C ALA A 186 -2.15 -15.40 -10.17
N GLY A 187 -0.89 -15.34 -10.60
CA GLY A 187 -0.51 -15.09 -11.99
C GLY A 187 -0.83 -13.67 -12.48
N LEU A 188 -0.84 -12.69 -11.58
CA LEU A 188 -1.12 -11.29 -11.90
C LEU A 188 0.17 -10.54 -12.26
N SER A 189 0.08 -9.67 -13.27
CA SER A 189 1.09 -8.65 -13.54
C SER A 189 0.88 -7.41 -12.66
N VAL A 190 1.92 -6.62 -12.48
CA VAL A 190 1.89 -5.34 -11.75
C VAL A 190 2.14 -4.19 -12.71
N ALA A 191 1.23 -3.22 -12.73
CA ALA A 191 1.40 -1.98 -13.45
C ALA A 191 2.20 -0.96 -12.64
N VAL A 192 3.06 -0.19 -13.30
CA VAL A 192 3.83 0.91 -12.69
C VAL A 192 3.69 2.16 -13.56
N PRO A 193 3.46 3.36 -13.00
CA PRO A 193 3.44 4.59 -13.77
C PRO A 193 4.82 4.90 -14.35
N ALA A 194 4.92 5.47 -15.55
CA ALA A 194 6.21 5.93 -16.09
C ALA A 194 6.70 7.24 -15.45
N GLU A 195 5.79 8.02 -14.87
CA GLU A 195 6.06 9.34 -14.29
C GLU A 195 5.22 9.59 -13.03
N GLY A 196 5.54 10.69 -12.35
CA GLY A 196 4.86 11.09 -11.13
C GLY A 196 5.58 10.64 -9.87
N ARG A 197 5.28 11.33 -8.76
CA ARG A 197 5.93 11.12 -7.47
C ARG A 197 4.99 11.45 -6.33
N PHE A 198 5.35 10.95 -5.16
CA PHE A 198 4.77 11.38 -3.90
C PHE A 198 5.71 12.36 -3.19
N LEU A 199 5.12 13.35 -2.52
CA LEU A 199 5.78 14.06 -1.43
C LEU A 199 5.60 13.24 -0.14
N GLU A 200 6.69 12.72 0.41
CA GLU A 200 6.73 12.05 1.72
C GLU A 200 6.81 13.11 2.82
N LEU A 201 5.86 13.10 3.75
CA LEU A 201 5.85 13.98 4.92
C LEU A 201 6.82 13.47 5.97
N ASP A 202 7.60 14.38 6.57
CA ASP A 202 8.68 14.00 7.50
C ASP A 202 8.20 13.17 8.68
N HIS A 203 8.99 12.15 9.02
CA HIS A 203 8.81 11.34 10.22
C HIS A 203 10.06 10.54 10.61
N PRO A 204 10.21 10.15 11.89
CA PRO A 204 11.22 9.17 12.27
C PRO A 204 10.94 7.83 11.61
N LEU A 205 12.02 7.14 11.24
CA LEU A 205 11.94 5.85 10.57
C LEU A 205 11.37 4.79 11.54
N THR A 206 10.20 4.22 11.23
CA THR A 206 9.58 3.16 12.04
C THR A 206 10.53 1.97 12.22
N GLN A 207 11.32 1.65 11.19
CA GLN A 207 12.33 0.59 11.21
C GLN A 207 13.44 0.80 12.24
N SER A 208 13.68 2.03 12.71
CA SER A 208 14.65 2.31 13.76
C SER A 208 14.07 2.23 15.18
N VAL A 209 12.81 1.83 15.33
CA VAL A 209 12.12 1.67 16.62
C VAL A 209 11.81 0.19 16.84
N PRO A 210 12.66 -0.58 17.56
CA PRO A 210 12.53 -2.04 17.68
C PRO A 210 11.15 -2.53 18.15
N GLU A 211 10.48 -1.77 19.01
CA GLU A 211 9.16 -2.09 19.54
C GLU A 211 8.06 -2.04 18.46
N GLN A 212 8.30 -1.33 17.37
CA GLN A 212 7.38 -1.14 16.25
C GLN A 212 7.68 -2.09 15.08
N VAL A 213 8.85 -2.74 15.05
CA VAL A 213 9.28 -3.63 13.96
C VAL A 213 8.76 -5.05 14.15
N ASN A 214 8.25 -5.64 13.08
CA ASN A 214 7.97 -7.06 13.03
C ASN A 214 9.28 -7.87 12.86
N ALA A 215 9.80 -8.36 13.99
CA ALA A 215 11.01 -9.19 14.00
C ALA A 215 10.80 -10.58 13.35
N GLN A 216 9.55 -11.04 13.26
CA GLN A 216 9.19 -12.36 12.71
C GLN A 216 8.86 -12.32 11.22
N ARG A 217 8.98 -11.16 10.54
CA ARG A 217 8.51 -10.98 9.16
C ARG A 217 9.05 -12.01 8.16
N PHE A 218 10.33 -12.35 8.27
CA PHE A 218 10.96 -13.33 7.37
C PHE A 218 10.45 -14.74 7.59
N GLU A 219 10.39 -15.17 8.86
CA GLU A 219 9.81 -16.47 9.22
C GLU A 219 8.33 -16.55 8.82
N GLN A 220 7.57 -15.47 9.00
CA GLN A 220 6.18 -15.38 8.55
C GLN A 220 6.06 -15.52 7.03
N LEU A 221 6.92 -14.84 6.27
CA LEU A 221 6.96 -14.95 4.80
C LEU A 221 7.34 -16.37 4.34
N GLU A 222 8.30 -17.02 4.98
CA GLU A 222 8.71 -18.40 4.65
C GLU A 222 7.60 -19.42 4.85
N ARG A 223 6.88 -19.33 5.98
CA ARG A 223 5.81 -20.28 6.32
C ARG A 223 4.60 -20.21 5.38
N ARG A 224 4.46 -19.17 4.56
CA ARG A 224 3.27 -18.92 3.72
C ARG A 224 3.36 -19.48 2.30
N ALA A 225 4.56 -19.83 1.82
CA ALA A 225 4.71 -20.45 0.51
C ALA A 225 4.31 -21.95 0.56
N PRO A 226 3.32 -22.45 -0.21
CA PRO A 226 2.28 -21.80 -1.03
C PRO A 226 0.85 -22.06 -0.50
N ALA A 227 0.65 -22.10 0.82
CA ALA A 227 -0.62 -22.52 1.42
C ALA A 227 -1.14 -21.49 2.44
N GLY A 228 -2.17 -20.73 2.07
CA GLY A 228 -2.93 -19.99 3.08
C GLY A 228 -3.87 -18.89 2.59
N LEU A 229 -4.93 -19.26 1.85
CA LEU A 229 -6.12 -18.40 1.74
C LEU A 229 -6.94 -18.35 3.06
N GLY A 230 -6.53 -19.09 4.11
CA GLY A 230 -7.21 -19.08 5.42
C GLY A 230 -6.96 -17.82 6.28
N ASN A 231 -6.21 -16.85 5.77
CA ASN A 231 -5.86 -15.63 6.51
C ASN A 231 -5.87 -14.42 5.56
N GLY A 232 -6.99 -13.71 5.46
CA GLY A 232 -7.15 -12.66 4.45
C GLY A 232 -8.42 -11.83 4.60
N LEU A 233 -9.18 -11.68 3.51
CA LEU A 233 -10.43 -10.93 3.49
C LEU A 233 -11.60 -11.66 4.18
N ALA A 234 -11.58 -12.99 4.17
CA ALA A 234 -12.56 -13.86 4.83
C ALA A 234 -12.36 -13.91 6.35
#